data_AF-A0A6L8LPH4-F1
#
_entry.id   AF-A0A6L8LPH4-F1
#
_cell.length_a   1.000
_cell.length_b   1.000
_cell.length_c   1.000
_cell.angle_alpha   90.00
_cell.angle_beta   90.00
_cell.angle_gamma   90.00
#
_symmetry.space_group_name_H-M   'P 1'
#
loop_
_entity.id
_entity.type
_entity.pdbx_description
1 polymer ?
#
loop_
_entity_poly.entity_id
_entity_poly.type
_entity_poly.pdbx_seq_one_letter_code
_entity_poly.pdbx_strand_id
1 'polypeptide(L)'
;MKVYLDDERQTPDGWYRVYWPDEAIALLKQGNVTEISLDHDLGDDEHGTGYDVVLWIEEAVATQGFRPPVIRVHSANSSARQKMESGISNIKRLSLLG
;
A
#
# COMPACT_ATOMS: atom_id res chain seq x y z
N MET A 1 12.99 -4.20 -1.83
CA MET A 1 12.20 -5.44 -1.78
C MET A 1 10.80 -5.16 -2.31
N LYS A 2 10.11 -6.17 -2.85
CA LYS A 2 8.71 -6.03 -3.30
C LYS A 2 7.76 -6.60 -2.26
N VAL A 3 6.68 -5.91 -1.94
CA VAL A 3 5.71 -6.30 -0.90
C VAL A 3 4.34 -6.56 -1.51
N TYR A 4 3.73 -7.69 -1.18
CA TYR A 4 2.41 -8.10 -1.67
C TYR A 4 1.48 -8.25 -0.47
N LEU A 5 0.55 -7.30 -0.29
CA LEU A 5 -0.45 -7.31 0.77
C LEU A 5 -1.71 -8.00 0.26
N ASP A 6 -1.96 -9.22 0.73
CA ASP A 6 -3.08 -10.07 0.30
C ASP A 6 -3.24 -11.25 1.28
N ASP A 7 -4.46 -11.51 1.75
CA ASP A 7 -4.81 -12.60 2.67
C ASP A 7 -5.21 -13.90 1.96
N GLU A 8 -5.61 -13.83 0.69
CA GLU A 8 -6.20 -14.95 -0.04
C GLU A 8 -5.29 -15.48 -1.16
N ARG A 9 -4.79 -14.62 -2.04
CA ARG A 9 -4.19 -15.03 -3.32
C ARG A 9 -2.76 -15.55 -3.18
N GLN A 10 -2.36 -16.32 -4.18
CA GLN A 10 -0.99 -16.79 -4.29
C GLN A 10 -0.03 -15.60 -4.50
N THR A 11 1.00 -15.52 -3.66
CA THR A 11 2.05 -14.53 -3.79
C THR A 11 2.88 -14.77 -5.04
N PRO A 12 3.07 -13.77 -5.92
CA PRO A 12 3.92 -13.92 -7.09
C PRO A 12 5.39 -14.09 -6.72
N ASP A 13 6.16 -14.78 -7.56
CA ASP A 13 7.60 -14.99 -7.34
C ASP A 13 8.36 -13.67 -7.19
N GLY A 14 9.26 -13.61 -6.22
CA GLY A 14 10.07 -12.43 -5.91
C GLY A 14 9.34 -11.32 -5.13
N TRP A 15 8.12 -11.59 -4.66
CA TRP A 15 7.39 -10.73 -3.73
C TRP A 15 7.41 -11.30 -2.32
N TYR A 16 7.54 -10.41 -1.33
CA TYR A 16 7.39 -10.73 0.07
C TYR A 16 5.93 -10.52 0.48
N ARG A 17 5.28 -11.57 0.96
CA ARG A 17 3.87 -11.52 1.39
C ARG A 17 3.74 -10.88 2.76
N VAL A 18 2.73 -10.05 2.92
CA VAL A 18 2.16 -9.62 4.20
C VAL A 18 0.65 -9.80 4.13
N TYR A 19 0.03 -10.02 5.27
CA TYR A 19 -1.41 -10.29 5.38
C TYR A 19 -2.14 -9.05 5.87
N TRP A 20 -1.50 -8.24 6.70
CA TRP A 20 -2.15 -7.13 7.38
C TRP A 20 -1.49 -5.77 7.09
N PRO A 21 -2.26 -4.67 7.19
CA PRO A 21 -1.77 -3.32 6.91
C PRO A 21 -0.59 -2.90 7.79
N ASP A 22 -0.60 -3.28 9.07
CA ASP A 22 0.45 -2.94 10.03
C ASP A 22 1.79 -3.60 9.66
N GLU A 23 1.78 -4.84 9.15
CA GLU A 23 2.94 -5.53 8.63
C GLU A 23 3.50 -4.81 7.39
N ALA A 24 2.63 -4.43 6.46
CA ALA A 24 3.01 -3.65 5.28
C ALA A 24 3.65 -2.31 5.67
N ILE A 25 3.03 -1.59 6.61
CA ILE A 25 3.52 -0.31 7.14
C ILE A 25 4.86 -0.50 7.87
N ALA A 26 5.03 -1.56 8.64
CA ALA A 26 6.27 -1.87 9.33
C ALA A 26 7.43 -2.09 8.34
N LEU A 27 7.18 -2.76 7.20
CA LEU A 27 8.16 -2.90 6.13
C LEU A 27 8.43 -1.57 5.42
N LEU A 28 7.39 -0.78 5.12
CA LEU A 28 7.55 0.53 4.48
C LEU A 28 8.42 1.49 5.32
N LYS A 29 8.25 1.47 6.64
CA LYS A 29 9.07 2.26 7.60
C LYS A 29 10.56 1.92 7.57
N GLN A 30 10.95 0.74 7.07
CA GLN A 30 12.37 0.37 6.91
C GLN A 30 13.04 1.05 5.71
N GLY A 31 12.25 1.65 4.80
CA GLY A 31 12.77 2.43 3.67
C GLY A 31 13.43 1.61 2.56
N ASN A 32 13.35 0.28 2.59
CA ASN A 32 13.93 -0.63 1.60
C ASN A 32 12.88 -1.26 0.66
N VAL A 33 11.60 -0.93 0.83
CA VAL A 33 10.51 -1.34 -0.08
C VAL A 33 10.62 -0.52 -1.37
N THR A 34 10.72 -1.21 -2.50
CA THR A 34 10.87 -0.60 -3.83
C THR A 34 9.57 -0.61 -4.61
N GLU A 35 8.71 -1.61 -4.35
CA GLU A 35 7.41 -1.77 -4.98
C GLU A 35 6.46 -2.45 -3.99
N ILE A 36 5.20 -2.01 -3.95
CA ILE A 36 4.15 -2.61 -3.14
C ILE A 36 2.88 -2.77 -3.98
N SER A 37 2.21 -3.91 -3.83
CA SER A 37 0.94 -4.22 -4.47
C SER A 37 -0.09 -4.53 -3.37
N LEU A 38 -1.24 -3.87 -3.45
CA LEU A 38 -2.23 -3.88 -2.38
C LEU A 38 -3.55 -4.53 -2.84
N ASP A 39 -4.03 -5.53 -2.10
CA ASP A 39 -5.45 -5.86 -2.03
C ASP A 39 -6.12 -4.95 -1.00
N HIS A 40 -7.40 -4.67 -1.19
CA HIS A 40 -8.19 -3.87 -0.26
C HIS A 40 -8.79 -4.74 0.84
N ASP A 41 -9.43 -5.85 0.44
CA ASP A 41 -10.26 -6.67 1.29
C ASP A 41 -9.35 -7.77 1.87
N LEU A 42 -9.09 -7.73 3.18
CA LEU A 42 -8.12 -8.62 3.85
C LEU A 42 -8.80 -9.61 4.81
N GLY A 43 -10.10 -9.83 4.64
CA GLY A 43 -10.89 -10.78 5.43
C GLY A 43 -11.31 -10.30 6.83
N ASP A 44 -10.67 -9.27 7.39
CA ASP A 44 -11.04 -8.62 8.66
C ASP A 44 -10.88 -7.10 8.60
N ASP A 45 -11.97 -6.40 8.29
CA ASP A 45 -11.99 -4.93 8.18
C ASP A 45 -11.72 -4.23 9.53
N GLU A 46 -11.92 -4.89 10.68
CA GLU A 46 -11.58 -4.30 11.99
C GLU A 46 -10.07 -4.24 12.21
N HIS A 47 -9.32 -5.18 11.61
CA HIS A 47 -7.86 -5.17 11.59
C HIS A 47 -7.28 -4.20 10.53
N GLY A 48 -8.15 -3.71 9.63
CA GLY A 48 -7.82 -2.74 8.61
C GLY A 48 -7.75 -3.33 7.21
N THR A 49 -7.57 -2.45 6.25
CA THR A 49 -7.68 -2.71 4.81
C THR A 49 -6.43 -2.24 4.07
N GLY A 50 -6.32 -2.62 2.79
CA GLY A 50 -5.28 -2.02 1.93
C GLY A 50 -5.39 -0.51 1.79
N TYR A 51 -6.57 0.08 2.04
CA TYR A 51 -6.73 1.54 2.01
C TYR A 51 -5.99 2.23 3.16
N ASP A 52 -5.89 1.61 4.33
CA ASP A 52 -5.14 2.15 5.47
C ASP A 52 -3.65 2.30 5.16
N VAL A 53 -3.08 1.38 4.36
CA VAL A 53 -1.71 1.51 3.86
C VAL A 53 -1.57 2.71 2.92
N VAL A 54 -2.55 2.96 2.05
CA VAL A 54 -2.55 4.14 1.16
C VAL A 54 -2.60 5.42 1.99
N LEU A 55 -3.49 5.51 2.97
CA LEU A 55 -3.60 6.68 3.86
C LEU A 55 -2.30 6.94 4.62
N TRP A 56 -1.69 5.89 5.17
CA TRP A 56 -0.42 6.02 5.88
C TRP A 56 0.70 6.54 4.96
N ILE A 57 0.80 6.03 3.72
CA ILE A 57 1.80 6.52 2.76
C ILE A 57 1.54 8.00 2.44
N GLU A 58 0.29 8.39 2.19
CA GLU A 58 -0.07 9.79 1.89
C GLU A 58 0.34 10.74 3.02
N GLU A 59 0.01 10.38 4.27
CA GLU A 59 0.41 11.16 5.44
C GLU A 59 1.94 11.23 5.58
N ALA A 60 2.64 10.11 5.43
CA ALA A 60 4.09 10.05 5.56
C ALA A 60 4.81 10.91 4.49
N VAL A 61 4.30 10.90 3.25
CA VAL A 61 4.83 11.78 2.18
C VAL A 61 4.59 13.25 2.55
N ALA A 62 3.37 13.59 2.98
CA ALA A 62 3.00 14.96 3.29
C ALA A 62 3.73 15.56 4.52
N THR A 63 4.06 14.73 5.51
CA THR A 63 4.49 15.21 6.84
C THR A 63 5.90 14.81 7.23
N GLN A 64 6.46 13.75 6.63
CA GLN A 64 7.74 13.16 7.07
C GLN A 64 8.81 13.14 5.97
N GLY A 65 8.52 13.67 4.78
CA GLY A 65 9.44 13.59 3.64
C GLY A 65 9.67 12.15 3.16
N PHE A 66 8.73 11.24 3.45
CA PHE A 66 8.80 9.86 3.02
C PHE A 66 8.83 9.79 1.49
N ARG A 67 9.70 8.94 0.93
CA ARG A 67 9.73 8.68 -0.52
C ARG A 67 8.90 7.44 -0.80
N PRO A 68 7.74 7.56 -1.46
CA PRO A 68 6.87 6.42 -1.67
C PRO A 68 7.50 5.43 -2.65
N PRO A 69 7.32 4.11 -2.46
CA PRO A 69 7.71 3.11 -3.45
C PRO A 69 6.79 3.18 -4.68
N VAL A 70 7.02 2.32 -5.68
CA VAL A 70 6.00 2.09 -6.71
C VAL A 70 4.79 1.41 -6.06
N ILE A 71 3.61 2.03 -6.15
CA ILE A 71 2.37 1.50 -5.56
C ILE A 71 1.45 0.98 -6.68
N ARG A 72 0.95 -0.25 -6.53
CA ARG A 72 -0.04 -0.89 -7.40
C ARG A 72 -1.24 -1.38 -6.59
N VAL A 73 -2.38 -1.50 -7.25
CA VAL A 73 -3.60 -2.08 -6.67
C VAL A 73 -3.97 -3.33 -7.45
N HIS A 74 -4.14 -4.45 -6.74
CA HIS A 74 -4.63 -5.71 -7.32
C HIS A 74 -5.99 -6.15 -6.78
N SER A 75 -6.66 -5.29 -5.98
CA SER A 75 -8.01 -5.57 -5.49
C SER A 75 -9.04 -5.84 -6.58
N ALA A 76 -9.91 -6.82 -6.32
CA ALA A 76 -11.07 -7.14 -7.14
C ALA A 76 -12.27 -6.21 -6.84
N ASN A 77 -12.29 -5.55 -5.68
CA ASN A 77 -13.31 -4.59 -5.31
C ASN A 77 -13.12 -3.29 -6.10
N SER A 78 -13.91 -3.12 -7.16
CA SER A 78 -13.80 -2.01 -8.11
C SER A 78 -14.02 -0.64 -7.46
N SER A 79 -14.87 -0.57 -6.43
CA SER A 79 -15.16 0.68 -5.72
C SER A 79 -13.99 1.10 -4.82
N ALA A 80 -13.44 0.14 -4.06
CA ALA A 80 -12.28 0.35 -3.22
C ALA A 80 -11.03 0.64 -4.04
N ARG A 81 -10.83 -0.09 -5.14
CA ARG A 81 -9.74 0.13 -6.09
C ARG A 81 -9.70 1.57 -6.57
N GLN A 82 -10.83 2.13 -6.99
CA GLN A 82 -10.91 3.53 -7.44
C GLN A 82 -10.51 4.51 -6.33
N LYS A 83 -10.95 4.27 -5.08
CA LYS A 83 -10.57 5.10 -3.93
C LYS A 83 -9.06 5.03 -3.67
N MET A 84 -8.49 3.83 -3.68
CA MET A 84 -7.04 3.62 -3.51
C MET A 84 -6.24 4.29 -4.63
N GLU A 85 -6.65 4.14 -5.89
CA GLU A 85 -5.99 4.76 -7.05
C GLU A 85 -6.04 6.30 -6.99
N SER A 86 -7.13 6.86 -6.44
CA SER A 86 -7.23 8.30 -6.15
C SER A 86 -6.20 8.73 -5.09
N GLY A 87 -6.10 8.01 -3.97
CA GLY A 87 -5.08 8.28 -2.94
C GLY A 87 -3.65 8.15 -3.48
N ILE A 88 -3.38 7.12 -4.29
CA ILE A 88 -2.08 6.95 -4.98
C ILE A 88 -1.79 8.13 -5.92
N SER A 89 -2.80 8.68 -6.58
CA SER A 89 -2.64 9.85 -7.44
C SER A 89 -2.29 11.11 -6.63
N ASN A 90 -2.85 11.29 -5.44
CA ASN A 90 -2.48 12.36 -4.52
C ASN A 90 -1.05 12.19 -3.98
N ILE A 91 -0.69 10.98 -3.55
CA ILE A 91 0.68 10.64 -3.13
C ILE A 91 1.70 11.07 -4.20
N LYS A 92 1.43 10.72 -5.47
CA LYS A 92 2.30 11.12 -6.59
C LYS A 92 2.42 12.63 -6.73
N ARG A 93 1.32 13.37 -6.61
CA ARG A 93 1.34 14.84 -6.66
C ARG A 93 2.17 15.43 -5.52
N LEU A 94 1.97 14.95 -4.29
CA LEU A 94 2.73 15.40 -3.12
C LEU A 94 4.24 15.12 -3.28
N SER A 95 4.60 13.95 -3.81
CA SER A 95 6.00 13.57 -4.03
C SER A 95 6.73 14.38 -5.11
N LEU A 96 6.00 15.11 -5.96
CA LEU A 96 6.57 15.99 -6.98
C LEU A 96 6.73 17.44 -6.48
N LEU A 97 6.13 17.78 -5.34
CA LEU A 97 6.14 19.12 -4.76
C LEU A 97 7.21 19.32 -3.68
N GLY A 98 7.79 18.23 -3.16
CA GLY A 98 8.90 18.25 -2.19
C GLY A 98 10.23 17.88 -2.82
#